data_AF-A0A378KAR6-F1
#
_entry.id   AF-A0A378KAR6-F1
#
_cell.length_a   1.000
_cell.length_b   1.000
_cell.length_c   1.000
_cell.angle_alpha   90.00
_cell.angle_beta   90.00
_cell.angle_gamma   90.00
#
_symmetry.space_group_name_H-M   'P 1'
#
loop_
_entity.id
_entity.type
_entity.pdbx_description
1 polymer ?
#
loop_
_entity_poly.entity_id
_entity_poly.type
_entity_poly.pdbx_seq_one_letter_code
_entity_poly.pdbx_strand_id
1 'polypeptide(L)'
;MNEQDVLTLRLTPKEMEYLHNLADKHDLKKRGNDELSPAKALKFLLAYCLHHEIKTNKNEEEDLLVIRKMIEQIHASIPHLLFQNQFQSLLMANQFKSEDINIVKQSTLQYLNDNFSGFQSLSYKEVKFKINGIGLKTIPLEQGISLWK
;
A
#
# COMPACT_ATOMS: atom_id res chain seq x y z
N MET A 1 -23.80 35.18 -23.17
CA MET A 1 -24.38 34.13 -22.31
C MET A 1 -23.56 34.10 -21.03
N ASN A 2 -24.01 34.76 -19.97
CA ASN A 2 -23.31 34.83 -18.69
C ASN A 2 -24.27 34.38 -17.59
N GLU A 3 -24.48 33.07 -17.46
CA GLU A 3 -24.99 32.50 -16.21
C GLU A 3 -23.76 32.26 -15.34
N GLN A 4 -23.58 33.10 -14.31
CA GLN A 4 -22.60 32.84 -13.27
C GLN A 4 -23.22 31.80 -12.33
N ASP A 5 -22.85 30.54 -12.51
CA ASP A 5 -23.25 29.49 -11.58
C ASP A 5 -22.69 29.80 -10.19
N VAL A 6 -23.60 30.05 -9.25
CA VAL A 6 -23.26 30.33 -7.86
C VAL A 6 -23.20 29.01 -7.11
N LEU A 7 -22.00 28.63 -6.68
CA LEU A 7 -21.77 27.41 -5.93
C LEU A 7 -21.70 27.74 -4.43
N THR A 8 -22.65 27.24 -3.66
CA THR A 8 -22.71 27.44 -2.20
C THR A 8 -22.14 26.23 -1.49
N LEU A 9 -21.15 26.44 -0.62
CA LEU A 9 -20.49 25.39 0.15
C LEU A 9 -20.58 25.71 1.64
N ARG A 10 -20.83 24.68 2.44
CA ARG A 10 -20.67 24.78 3.90
C ARG A 10 -19.23 24.42 4.23
N LEU A 11 -18.51 25.38 4.83
CA LEU A 11 -17.14 25.21 5.26
C LEU A 11 -17.08 25.29 6.77
N THR A 12 -16.26 24.44 7.38
CA THR A 12 -15.92 24.52 8.79
C THR A 12 -15.00 25.72 9.07
N PRO A 13 -14.89 26.17 10.34
CA PRO A 13 -14.01 27.30 10.68
C PRO A 13 -12.54 27.08 10.29
N LYS A 14 -12.05 25.84 10.42
CA LYS A 14 -10.67 25.47 10.05
C LYS A 14 -10.44 25.55 8.54
N GLU A 15 -11.41 25.12 7.74
CA GLU A 15 -11.31 25.19 6.28
C GLU A 15 -11.35 26.64 5.79
N MET A 16 -12.16 27.49 6.42
CA MET A 16 -12.19 28.92 6.14
C MET A 16 -10.86 29.60 6.47
N GLU A 17 -10.27 29.29 7.62
CA GLU A 17 -8.95 29.81 8.03
C GLU A 17 -7.86 29.37 7.04
N TYR A 18 -7.88 28.11 6.61
CA TYR A 18 -6.96 27.61 5.59
C TYR A 18 -7.08 28.37 4.26
N LEU A 19 -8.31 28.61 3.77
CA LEU A 19 -8.54 29.39 2.55
C LEU A 19 -8.11 30.85 2.70
N HIS A 20 -8.25 31.44 3.90
CA HIS A 20 -7.76 32.78 4.19
C HIS A 20 -6.23 32.86 4.11
N ASN A 21 -5.52 31.92 4.75
CA ASN A 21 -4.05 31.86 4.69
C ASN A 21 -3.55 31.62 3.27
N LEU A 22 -4.26 30.81 2.49
CA LEU A 22 -3.94 30.56 1.09
C LEU A 22 -4.20 31.81 0.23
N ALA A 23 -5.27 32.56 0.50
CA ALA A 23 -5.54 33.82 -0.17
C ALA A 23 -4.45 34.86 0.12
N ASP A 24 -4.00 34.96 1.38
CA ASP A 24 -2.94 35.87 1.80
C ASP A 24 -1.61 35.54 1.11
N LYS A 25 -1.21 34.26 1.13
CA LYS A 25 0.04 33.78 0.53
C LYS A 25 0.14 34.04 -0.98
N HIS A 26 -1.00 34.03 -1.68
CA HIS A 26 -1.07 34.19 -3.14
C HIS A 26 -1.66 35.55 -3.56
N ASP A 27 -1.81 36.49 -2.64
CA ASP A 27 -2.35 37.83 -2.85
C ASP A 27 -3.71 37.83 -3.59
N LEU A 28 -4.58 36.90 -3.22
CA LEU A 28 -5.87 36.67 -3.89
C LEU A 28 -6.96 37.56 -3.33
N LYS A 29 -7.10 38.77 -3.88
CA LYS A 29 -8.05 39.80 -3.41
C LYS A 29 -9.39 39.80 -4.14
N LYS A 30 -10.45 40.34 -3.55
CA LYS A 30 -11.76 40.53 -4.19
C LYS A 30 -11.65 41.51 -5.37
N ARG A 31 -12.58 41.45 -6.32
CA ARG A 31 -12.57 42.39 -7.45
C ARG A 31 -13.05 43.76 -6.97
N GLY A 32 -12.19 44.77 -7.04
CA GLY A 32 -12.53 46.15 -6.65
C GLY A 32 -12.40 46.46 -5.16
N ASN A 33 -11.81 45.55 -4.36
CA ASN A 33 -11.49 45.78 -2.96
C ASN A 33 -10.17 45.08 -2.61
N ASP A 34 -9.41 45.63 -1.66
CA ASP A 34 -8.14 45.07 -1.19
C ASP A 34 -8.32 43.91 -0.17
N GLU A 35 -9.56 43.54 0.12
CA GLU A 35 -9.89 42.39 0.95
C GLU A 35 -9.55 41.06 0.29
N LEU A 36 -8.96 40.14 1.07
CA LEU A 36 -8.71 38.76 0.66
C LEU A 36 -10.01 38.03 0.27
N SER A 37 -9.91 37.15 -0.72
CA SER A 37 -11.03 36.40 -1.30
C SER A 37 -10.84 34.89 -1.10
N PRO A 38 -11.48 34.29 -0.08
CA PRO A 38 -11.50 32.84 0.12
C PRO A 38 -12.05 32.08 -1.10
N ALA A 39 -13.00 32.66 -1.83
CA ALA A 39 -13.56 32.08 -3.04
C ALA A 39 -12.53 31.97 -4.18
N LYS A 40 -11.66 32.98 -4.35
CA LYS A 40 -10.56 32.90 -5.33
C LYS A 40 -9.50 31.90 -4.91
N ALA A 41 -9.20 31.82 -3.61
CA ALA A 41 -8.30 30.78 -3.06
C ALA A 41 -8.85 29.38 -3.32
N LEU A 42 -10.15 29.16 -3.13
CA LEU A 42 -10.78 27.87 -3.44
C LEU A 42 -10.70 27.56 -4.94
N LYS A 43 -10.98 28.54 -5.81
CA LYS A 43 -10.85 28.37 -7.27
C LYS A 43 -9.42 28.04 -7.69
N PHE A 44 -8.44 28.71 -7.09
CA PHE A 44 -7.02 28.43 -7.30
C PHE A 44 -6.67 27.00 -6.89
N LEU A 45 -7.13 26.57 -5.71
CA LEU A 45 -6.90 25.22 -5.21
C LEU A 45 -7.54 24.15 -6.11
N LEU A 46 -8.78 24.36 -6.56
CA LEU A 46 -9.45 23.45 -7.50
C LEU A 46 -8.72 23.37 -8.85
N ALA A 47 -8.27 24.51 -9.38
CA ALA A 47 -7.48 24.56 -10.61
C ALA A 47 -6.13 23.85 -10.44
N TYR A 48 -5.49 24.00 -9.28
CA TYR A 48 -4.25 23.29 -8.94
C TYR A 48 -4.47 21.78 -8.90
N CYS A 49 -5.54 21.32 -8.24
CA CYS A 49 -5.89 19.90 -8.20
C CYS A 49 -6.18 19.33 -9.60
N LEU A 50 -6.86 20.09 -10.46
CA LEU A 50 -7.12 19.70 -11.85
C LEU A 50 -5.83 19.61 -12.68
N HIS A 51 -4.94 20.60 -12.57
CA HIS A 51 -3.68 20.61 -13.33
C HIS A 51 -2.69 19.53 -12.92
N HIS A 52 -2.72 19.11 -11.65
CA HIS A 52 -1.81 18.10 -11.13
C HIS A 52 -2.44 16.71 -11.00
N GLU A 53 -3.61 16.50 -11.61
CA GLU A 53 -4.36 15.23 -11.58
C GLU A 53 -4.50 14.64 -10.17
N ILE A 54 -4.69 15.50 -9.16
CA ILE A 54 -4.83 15.07 -7.77
C ILE A 54 -6.18 14.38 -7.62
N LYS A 55 -6.19 13.06 -7.76
CA LYS A 55 -7.37 12.23 -7.51
C LYS A 55 -7.57 12.10 -6.00
N THR A 56 -8.58 12.77 -5.47
CA THR A 56 -9.07 12.54 -4.10
C THR A 56 -9.72 11.16 -3.94
N ASN A 57 -10.06 10.50 -5.05
CA ASN A 57 -10.62 9.15 -5.11
C ASN A 57 -9.56 8.05 -5.22
N LYS A 58 -8.38 8.21 -4.59
CA LYS A 58 -7.57 7.01 -4.33
C LYS A 58 -8.31 6.22 -3.26
N ASN A 59 -9.14 5.26 -3.68
CA ASN A 59 -9.70 4.25 -2.80
C ASN A 59 -8.52 3.47 -2.24
N GLU A 60 -8.01 3.87 -1.07
CA GLU A 60 -6.97 3.13 -0.34
C GLU A 60 -7.37 1.65 -0.15
N GLU A 61 -8.68 1.36 -0.14
CA GLU A 61 -9.23 0.00 -0.17
C GLU A 61 -8.82 -0.83 -1.40
N GLU A 62 -8.68 -0.22 -2.57
CA GLU A 62 -8.31 -0.93 -3.80
C GLU A 62 -6.83 -1.34 -3.77
N ASP A 63 -5.95 -0.43 -3.34
CA ASP A 63 -4.53 -0.71 -3.11
C ASP A 63 -4.34 -1.79 -2.03
N LEU A 64 -5.14 -1.74 -0.95
CA LEU A 64 -5.15 -2.76 0.11
C LEU A 64 -5.59 -4.13 -0.39
N LEU A 65 -6.60 -4.18 -1.26
CA LEU A 65 -7.09 -5.42 -1.85
C LEU A 65 -6.03 -6.05 -2.76
N VAL A 66 -5.28 -5.24 -3.51
CA VAL A 66 -4.15 -5.71 -4.33
C VAL A 66 -3.05 -6.28 -3.44
N ILE A 67 -2.67 -5.59 -2.37
CA ILE A 67 -1.63 -6.07 -1.44
C ILE A 67 -2.06 -7.38 -0.77
N ARG A 68 -3.32 -7.48 -0.31
CA ARG A 68 -3.86 -8.72 0.28
C ARG A 68 -3.77 -9.88 -0.72
N LYS A 69 -4.19 -9.68 -1.97
CA LYS A 69 -4.08 -10.71 -3.02
C LYS A 69 -2.64 -11.12 -3.28
N MET A 70 -1.69 -10.18 -3.29
CA MET A 70 -0.27 -10.52 -3.44
C MET A 70 0.23 -11.37 -2.27
N ILE A 71 -0.15 -11.03 -1.04
CA ILE A 71 0.22 -11.80 0.16
C ILE A 71 -0.39 -13.21 0.11
N GLU A 72 -1.66 -13.33 -0.27
CA GLU A 72 -2.34 -14.62 -0.45
C GLU A 72 -1.63 -15.49 -1.51
N GLN A 73 -1.19 -14.89 -2.63
CA GLN A 73 -0.43 -15.58 -3.67
C GLN A 73 0.94 -16.06 -3.17
N ILE A 74 1.65 -15.23 -2.40
CA ILE A 74 2.92 -15.64 -1.75
C ILE A 74 2.68 -16.82 -0.82
N HIS A 75 1.64 -16.75 0.01
CA HIS A 75 1.29 -17.81 0.93
C HIS A 75 0.93 -19.12 0.24
N ALA A 76 0.16 -19.07 -0.85
CA ALA A 76 -0.12 -20.24 -1.67
C ALA A 76 1.14 -20.83 -2.32
N SER A 77 2.14 -19.99 -2.64
CA SER A 77 3.36 -20.40 -3.33
C SER A 77 4.43 -21.01 -2.42
N ILE A 78 4.48 -20.63 -1.14
CA ILE A 78 5.51 -21.08 -0.18
C ILE A 78 5.59 -22.61 -0.05
N PRO A 79 4.48 -23.38 0.10
CA PRO A 79 4.53 -24.83 0.19
C PRO A 79 5.18 -25.48 -1.04
N HIS A 80 4.94 -24.94 -2.23
CA HIS A 80 5.55 -25.44 -3.47
C HIS A 80 7.05 -25.18 -3.52
N LEU A 81 7.50 -24.00 -3.07
CA LEU A 81 8.92 -23.66 -2.99
C LEU A 81 9.65 -24.53 -1.97
N LEU A 82 9.06 -24.73 -0.79
CA LEU A 82 9.63 -25.58 0.26
C LEU A 82 9.69 -27.04 -0.19
N PHE A 83 8.63 -27.54 -0.83
CA PHE A 83 8.62 -28.88 -1.42
C PHE A 83 9.74 -29.06 -2.43
N GLN A 84 9.86 -28.14 -3.38
CA GLN A 84 10.90 -28.24 -4.41
C GLN A 84 12.30 -28.18 -3.81
N ASN A 85 12.55 -27.29 -2.85
CA ASN A 85 13.87 -27.14 -2.23
C ASN A 85 14.26 -28.40 -1.46
N GLN A 86 13.36 -28.92 -0.62
CA GLN A 86 13.61 -30.13 0.15
C GLN A 86 13.76 -31.37 -0.75
N PHE A 87 12.91 -31.50 -1.76
CA PHE A 87 12.98 -32.60 -2.72
C PHE A 87 14.31 -32.59 -3.48
N GLN A 88 14.74 -31.43 -4.00
CA GLN A 88 16.02 -31.30 -4.69
C GLN A 88 17.20 -31.56 -3.75
N SER A 89 17.16 -31.04 -2.52
CA SER A 89 18.21 -31.27 -1.52
C SER A 89 18.40 -32.76 -1.22
N LEU A 90 17.31 -33.51 -1.05
CA LEU A 90 17.36 -34.95 -0.83
C LEU A 90 17.86 -35.73 -2.05
N LEU A 91 17.49 -35.31 -3.26
CA LEU A 91 18.00 -35.90 -4.50
C LEU A 91 19.51 -35.64 -4.68
N MET A 92 19.98 -34.41 -4.44
CA MET A 92 21.39 -34.05 -4.59
C MET A 92 22.29 -34.66 -3.50
N ALA A 93 21.73 -34.94 -2.32
CA ALA A 93 22.45 -35.58 -1.22
C ALA A 93 22.74 -37.09 -1.44
N ASN A 94 22.40 -37.66 -2.61
CA ASN A 94 22.72 -39.04 -3.01
C ASN A 94 22.29 -40.14 -2.02
N GLN A 95 21.15 -39.98 -1.34
CA GLN A 95 20.62 -41.04 -0.46
C GLN A 95 19.76 -42.09 -1.17
N PHE A 96 19.46 -41.92 -2.46
CA PHE A 96 18.41 -42.69 -3.13
C PHE A 96 18.80 -43.10 -4.54
N LYS A 97 18.58 -44.38 -4.90
CA LYS A 97 18.67 -44.85 -6.28
C LYS A 97 17.42 -44.35 -7.03
N SER A 98 17.50 -44.23 -8.35
CA SER A 98 16.41 -43.69 -9.19
C SER A 98 15.04 -44.37 -9.03
N GLU A 99 14.98 -45.56 -8.43
CA GLU A 99 13.76 -46.30 -8.10
C GLU A 99 13.04 -45.77 -6.84
N ASP A 100 13.70 -44.96 -6.01
CA ASP A 100 13.21 -44.48 -4.72
C ASP A 100 12.57 -43.07 -4.79
N ILE A 101 12.39 -42.49 -5.98
CA ILE A 101 11.88 -41.11 -6.14
C ILE A 101 10.52 -40.91 -5.44
N ASN A 102 9.66 -41.93 -5.46
CA ASN A 102 8.38 -41.89 -4.75
C ASN A 102 8.55 -41.84 -3.23
N ILE A 103 9.57 -42.51 -2.69
CA ILE A 103 9.92 -42.47 -1.26
C ILE A 103 10.42 -41.08 -0.89
N VAL A 104 11.27 -40.47 -1.74
CA VAL A 104 11.75 -39.08 -1.54
C VAL A 104 10.59 -38.09 -1.56
N LYS A 105 9.64 -38.24 -2.50
CA LYS A 105 8.44 -37.39 -2.54
C LYS A 105 7.61 -37.53 -1.27
N GLN A 106 7.34 -38.75 -0.82
CA GLN A 106 6.56 -39.00 0.39
C GLN A 106 7.26 -38.47 1.65
N SER A 107 8.56 -38.70 1.78
CA SER A 107 9.36 -38.15 2.88
C SER A 107 9.36 -36.61 2.89
N THR A 108 9.43 -35.99 1.71
CA THR A 108 9.33 -34.52 1.57
C THR A 108 7.96 -34.01 2.00
N LEU A 109 6.87 -34.66 1.57
CA LEU A 109 5.51 -34.29 1.99
C LEU A 109 5.32 -34.45 3.50
N GLN A 110 5.83 -35.53 4.07
CA GLN A 110 5.74 -35.78 5.50
C GLN A 110 6.52 -34.72 6.30
N TYR A 111 7.76 -34.42 5.89
CA TYR A 111 8.54 -33.34 6.48
C TYR A 111 7.81 -31.99 6.43
N LEU A 112 7.15 -31.68 5.30
CA LEU A 112 6.38 -30.44 5.19
C LEU A 112 5.16 -30.41 6.10
N ASN A 113 4.43 -31.52 6.21
CA ASN A 113 3.29 -31.60 7.13
C ASN A 113 3.73 -31.47 8.58
N ASP A 114 4.83 -32.12 8.97
CA ASP A 114 5.28 -32.11 10.36
C ASP A 114 5.81 -30.72 10.79
N ASN A 115 6.46 -29.98 9.88
CA ASN A 115 7.12 -28.71 10.20
C ASN A 115 6.31 -27.46 9.77
N PHE A 116 5.43 -27.58 8.77
CA PHE A 116 4.75 -26.44 8.13
C PHE A 116 3.23 -26.62 7.98
N SER A 117 2.61 -27.66 8.55
CA SER A 117 1.14 -27.83 8.51
C SER A 117 0.38 -26.62 9.04
N GLY A 118 0.92 -25.94 10.06
CA GLY A 118 0.34 -24.72 10.62
C GLY A 118 0.36 -23.52 9.67
N PHE A 119 1.10 -23.56 8.55
CA PHE A 119 1.16 -22.47 7.59
C PHE A 119 -0.17 -22.30 6.83
N GLN A 120 -0.92 -23.40 6.66
CA GLN A 120 -2.21 -23.40 5.97
C GLN A 120 -3.34 -22.73 6.79
N SER A 121 -3.16 -22.55 8.10
CA SER A 121 -4.17 -21.93 8.99
C SER A 121 -3.96 -20.44 9.21
N LEU A 122 -2.91 -19.84 8.63
CA LEU A 122 -2.65 -18.41 8.72
C LEU A 122 -3.70 -17.63 7.92
N SER A 123 -4.47 -16.79 8.64
CA SER A 123 -5.45 -15.88 8.04
C SER A 123 -5.05 -14.43 8.29
N TYR A 124 -5.03 -13.64 7.21
CA TYR A 124 -4.66 -12.23 7.28
C TYR A 124 -5.89 -11.35 7.48
N LYS A 125 -6.23 -11.10 8.75
CA LYS A 125 -7.36 -10.22 9.07
C LYS A 125 -7.01 -8.73 8.91
N GLU A 126 -5.81 -8.34 9.31
CA GLU A 126 -5.36 -6.94 9.32
C GLU A 126 -3.95 -6.84 8.75
N VAL A 127 -3.75 -5.98 7.75
CA VAL A 127 -2.43 -5.65 7.20
C VAL A 127 -2.11 -4.22 7.64
N LYS A 128 -1.23 -4.06 8.62
CA LYS A 128 -0.71 -2.73 8.99
C LYS A 128 0.39 -2.35 8.00
N PHE A 129 0.10 -1.39 7.14
CA PHE A 129 1.10 -0.78 6.26
C PHE A 129 1.43 0.61 6.78
N LYS A 130 2.73 0.93 6.83
CA LYS A 130 3.21 2.30 7.05
C LYS A 130 3.90 2.73 5.76
N ILE A 131 3.23 3.56 4.98
CA ILE A 131 3.88 4.20 3.81
C ILE A 131 4.92 5.15 4.38
N ASN A 132 6.19 4.77 4.29
CA ASN A 132 7.27 5.67 4.65
C ASN A 132 7.35 6.74 3.55
N GLY A 133 6.99 7.99 3.87
CA GLY A 133 6.94 9.11 2.92
C GLY A 133 8.31 9.53 2.35
N ILE A 134 9.38 8.91 2.85
CA ILE A 134 10.76 9.06 2.37
C ILE A 134 11.08 7.72 1.70
N GLY A 135 11.17 7.73 0.37
CA GLY A 135 11.16 6.52 -0.46
C GLY A 135 12.20 5.45 -0.11
N LEU A 136 12.06 4.32 -0.81
CA LEU A 136 12.88 3.09 -0.88
C LEU A 136 14.41 3.26 -1.00
N LYS A 137 15.05 4.21 -0.30
CA LYS A 137 16.48 4.55 -0.42
C LYS A 137 17.31 4.27 0.81
N THR A 138 16.75 3.75 1.90
CA THR A 138 17.55 3.40 3.07
C THR A 138 17.29 1.95 3.46
N ILE A 139 18.26 1.11 3.12
CA ILE A 139 18.48 -0.16 3.79
C ILE A 139 18.66 0.20 5.28
N PRO A 140 17.91 -0.42 6.21
CA PRO A 140 18.09 -0.14 7.63
C PRO A 140 19.52 -0.51 8.03
N LEU A 141 20.31 0.50 8.39
CA LEU A 141 21.71 0.37 8.78
C LEU A 141 21.92 -0.05 10.24
N GLU A 142 20.85 -0.38 10.98
CA GLU A 142 20.96 -0.73 12.39
C GLU A 142 20.25 -2.06 12.69
N GLN A 143 21.04 -3.01 13.20
CA GLN A 143 20.54 -4.26 13.78
C GLN A 143 19.66 -3.93 14.98
N GLY A 144 18.36 -4.23 14.88
CA GLY A 144 17.44 -4.17 16.03
C GLY A 144 16.03 -3.66 15.73
N ILE A 145 15.77 -3.09 14.54
CA ILE A 145 14.45 -2.50 14.21
C ILE A 145 13.73 -3.32 13.13
N SER A 146 13.78 -4.66 13.22
CA SER A 146 12.83 -5.49 12.48
C SER A 146 11.52 -5.54 13.27
N LEU A 147 10.43 -5.09 12.66
CA LEU A 147 9.06 -5.24 13.18
C LEU A 147 8.55 -6.69 13.11
N TRP A 148 9.33 -7.61 12.54
CA TRP A 148 9.04 -9.04 12.61
C TRP A 148 9.55 -9.57 13.95
N LYS A 149 8.64 -9.66 14.91
CA LYS A 149 8.74 -10.60 16.04
C LYS A 149 8.10 -11.91 15.64
#